data_AF-A0A7C6ANH3-F1
#
_entry.id   AF-A0A7C6ANH3-F1
#
_cell.length_a   1.000
_cell.length_b   1.000
_cell.length_c   1.000
_cell.angle_alpha   90.00
_cell.angle_beta   90.00
_cell.angle_gamma   90.00
#
_symmetry.space_group_name_H-M   'P 1'
#
loop_
_entity.id
_entity.type
_entity.pdbx_description
1 polymer ?
#
loop_
_entity_poly.entity_id
_entity_poly.type
_entity_poly.pdbx_seq_one_letter_code
_entity_poly.pdbx_strand_id
1 'polypeptide(L)'
;MKIFLFSILFSSLAALGQPSKNAIIIDSDAGTDDFRAITLLTQLKNIDIKAITLSDGTLFPDKGAIRVTQLLHCLNKKDVFVGVGRKTMYTKPVWRSFAEKVPWSDCPIKDSITEFPNATQIINKILDESPKKSITFVCLGSLSNLYETLMINPTAAEKIKEIIWYNSANIKQGTNYTFEPKAADYILSQPIKIKVIYAINGKYINYDTTLINEIKTIKNKQAQLITQQLEFLSMQANVSHLQCWDELCAAYVANPKIFTFKDKPETPFVQVLYDYDITQIRKTFIQILKGTCKQASGVVFSQFPTDSLYLQDDVLEIKDKLIEKYGLDEFKAAVLTSEIHNHLGIYSIIGAKMGIKAMELLNAPNTAINIKSFAGNTPPLSCLNDGIMVSTGSTPAYNLLKIDTTQLYPSAIFCFKNQCVKISLKKEIFERIAKDLNDAVLRFSLSSDAYWNYVRKKAIEDWLQLNRDAIFEIEKK
;
A
#
# COMPACT_ATOMS: atom_id res chain seq x y z
N MET A 1 -22.66 31.61 -45.25
CA MET A 1 -21.68 31.69 -44.14
C MET A 1 -22.26 30.92 -42.94
N LYS A 2 -21.91 29.64 -42.77
CA LYS A 2 -22.30 28.82 -41.60
C LYS A 2 -21.02 28.34 -40.94
N ILE A 3 -20.72 28.91 -39.78
CA ILE A 3 -19.56 28.56 -38.95
C ILE A 3 -19.94 27.28 -38.20
N PHE A 4 -19.26 26.17 -38.49
CA PHE A 4 -19.29 24.98 -37.65
C PHE A 4 -18.36 25.23 -36.46
N LEU A 5 -18.93 25.46 -35.28
CA LEU A 5 -18.19 25.34 -34.02
C LEU A 5 -17.89 23.85 -33.77
N PHE A 6 -16.64 23.45 -33.96
CA PHE A 6 -16.15 22.17 -33.48
C PHE A 6 -15.92 22.31 -31.97
N SER A 7 -16.88 21.83 -31.18
CA SER A 7 -16.70 21.70 -29.73
C SER A 7 -15.67 20.59 -29.48
N ILE A 8 -14.43 20.98 -29.21
CA ILE A 8 -13.40 20.06 -28.73
C ILE A 8 -13.78 19.71 -27.28
N LEU A 9 -14.53 18.62 -27.10
CA LEU A 9 -14.66 17.97 -25.80
C LEU A 9 -13.27 17.46 -25.41
N PHE A 10 -12.61 18.17 -24.49
CA PHE A 10 -11.53 17.60 -23.69
C PHE A 10 -12.17 16.54 -22.78
N SER A 11 -12.27 15.31 -23.26
CA SER A 11 -12.47 14.16 -22.38
C SER A 11 -11.21 14.06 -21.52
N SER A 12 -11.29 14.50 -20.27
CA SER A 12 -10.31 14.12 -19.25
C SER A 12 -10.38 12.60 -19.11
N LEU A 13 -9.51 11.89 -19.84
CA LEU A 13 -9.22 10.49 -19.57
C LEU A 13 -8.58 10.44 -18.18
N ALA A 14 -9.42 10.34 -17.15
CA ALA A 14 -8.99 9.84 -15.88
C ALA A 14 -8.43 8.44 -16.15
N ALA A 15 -7.11 8.29 -16.10
CA ALA A 15 -6.47 7.00 -16.17
C ALA A 15 -7.16 6.10 -15.13
N LEU A 16 -7.83 5.05 -15.60
CA LEU A 16 -8.45 4.00 -14.78
C LEU A 16 -7.35 3.11 -14.18
N GLY A 17 -6.34 3.74 -13.57
CA GLY A 17 -5.26 3.06 -12.89
C GLY A 17 -5.73 2.57 -11.54
N GLN A 18 -5.75 1.26 -11.31
CA GLN A 18 -5.87 0.77 -9.94
C GLN A 18 -4.61 1.19 -9.17
N PRO A 19 -4.74 1.90 -8.03
CA PRO A 19 -3.58 2.27 -7.25
C PRO A 19 -2.82 1.01 -6.82
N SER A 20 -1.48 1.03 -6.92
CA SER A 20 -0.61 -0.10 -6.56
C SER A 20 -0.69 -0.47 -5.07
N LYS A 21 -1.24 0.42 -4.24
CA LYS A 21 -1.48 0.26 -2.81
C LYS A 21 -2.84 0.82 -2.42
N ASN A 22 -3.46 0.23 -1.40
CA ASN A 22 -4.69 0.75 -0.80
C ASN A 22 -4.37 2.06 -0.04
N ALA A 23 -4.78 3.20 -0.60
CA ALA A 23 -4.57 4.48 0.03
C ALA A 23 -5.51 4.66 1.24
N ILE A 24 -4.95 5.00 2.40
CA ILE A 24 -5.70 5.19 3.64
C ILE A 24 -5.42 6.53 4.30
N ILE A 25 -6.41 7.03 5.04
CA ILE A 25 -6.26 8.09 6.04
C ILE A 25 -6.62 7.47 7.39
N ILE A 26 -5.75 7.65 8.39
CA ILE A 26 -6.02 7.21 9.76
C ILE A 26 -6.50 8.43 10.55
N ASP A 27 -7.63 8.32 11.25
CA ASP A 27 -8.08 9.33 12.20
C ASP A 27 -8.01 8.76 13.62
N SER A 28 -7.34 9.43 14.54
CA SER A 28 -6.99 8.88 15.85
C SER A 28 -7.22 9.91 16.96
N ASP A 29 -7.58 9.45 18.16
CA ASP A 29 -7.63 10.31 19.35
C ASP A 29 -6.40 10.15 20.25
N ALA A 30 -5.39 9.44 19.72
CA ALA A 30 -4.09 9.15 20.29
C ALA A 30 -4.12 8.40 21.64
N GLY A 31 -5.03 7.44 21.77
CA GLY A 31 -5.00 6.41 22.80
C GLY A 31 -3.80 5.46 22.73
N THR A 32 -3.66 4.66 23.78
CA THR A 32 -2.53 3.71 23.89
C THR A 32 -2.63 2.57 22.86
N ASP A 33 -3.86 2.22 22.53
CA ASP A 33 -4.29 1.26 21.51
C ASP A 33 -4.20 1.85 20.11
N ASP A 34 -4.52 3.13 19.90
CA ASP A 34 -4.28 3.81 18.61
C ASP A 34 -2.80 3.74 18.22
N PHE A 35 -1.88 3.96 19.17
CA PHE A 35 -0.45 3.80 18.95
C PHE A 35 -0.11 2.43 18.38
N ARG A 36 -0.65 1.36 18.96
CA ARG A 36 -0.35 -0.02 18.52
C ARG A 36 -0.99 -0.26 17.15
N ALA A 37 -2.21 0.21 16.92
CA ALA A 37 -2.90 0.12 15.64
C ALA A 37 -2.14 0.85 14.52
N ILE A 38 -1.74 2.10 14.74
CA ILE A 38 -0.91 2.90 13.81
C ILE A 38 0.42 2.19 13.56
N THR A 39 1.08 1.71 14.61
CA THR A 39 2.37 1.01 14.48
C THR A 39 2.23 -0.25 13.63
N LEU A 40 1.17 -1.04 13.81
CA LEU A 40 0.85 -2.19 12.96
C LEU A 40 0.56 -1.78 11.51
N LEU A 41 -0.28 -0.76 11.29
CA LEU A 41 -0.62 -0.27 9.95
C LEU A 41 0.62 0.18 9.18
N THR A 42 1.55 0.89 9.80
CA THR A 42 2.77 1.38 9.14
C THR A 42 3.70 0.27 8.60
N GLN A 43 3.51 -0.96 9.07
CA GLN A 43 4.27 -2.14 8.65
C GLN A 43 3.64 -2.84 7.43
N LEU A 44 2.37 -2.59 7.11
CA LEU A 44 1.71 -3.14 5.94
C LEU A 44 2.29 -2.54 4.65
N LYS A 45 2.76 -3.37 3.73
CA LYS A 45 3.42 -2.93 2.49
C LYS A 45 2.44 -2.54 1.38
N ASN A 46 1.23 -3.11 1.39
CA ASN A 46 0.18 -2.87 0.41
C ASN A 46 -0.72 -1.66 0.72
N ILE A 47 -0.46 -0.93 1.80
CA ILE A 47 -1.19 0.31 2.11
C ILE A 47 -0.30 1.52 1.86
N ASP A 48 -0.95 2.62 1.54
CA ASP A 48 -0.34 3.92 1.39
C ASP A 48 -1.01 4.89 2.36
N ILE A 49 -0.39 5.09 3.53
CA ILE A 49 -0.91 5.99 4.57
C ILE A 49 -0.67 7.42 4.10
N LYS A 50 -1.72 8.09 3.62
CA LYS A 50 -1.65 9.46 3.12
C LYS A 50 -1.54 10.47 4.25
N ALA A 51 -2.31 10.26 5.32
CA ALA A 51 -2.32 11.12 6.48
C ALA A 51 -2.73 10.38 7.75
N ILE A 52 -2.30 10.93 8.88
CA ILE A 52 -2.81 10.65 10.21
C ILE A 52 -3.39 11.94 10.78
N THR A 53 -4.71 12.00 10.96
CA THR A 53 -5.40 13.15 11.54
C THR A 53 -5.81 12.86 12.98
N LEU A 54 -5.81 13.89 13.81
CA LEU A 54 -6.06 13.76 15.24
C LEU A 54 -7.38 14.40 15.63
N SER A 55 -8.31 13.62 16.18
CA SER A 55 -9.57 14.07 16.77
C SER A 55 -9.46 14.18 18.30
N ASP A 56 -10.35 14.93 18.94
CA ASP A 56 -10.35 15.06 20.41
C ASP A 56 -10.97 13.80 21.03
N GLY A 57 -10.34 13.26 22.07
CA GLY A 57 -10.75 11.99 22.69
C GLY A 57 -9.84 11.56 23.83
N THR A 58 -9.02 10.54 23.65
CA THR A 58 -8.08 10.10 24.67
C THR A 58 -7.06 11.18 24.99
N LEU A 59 -6.42 11.80 23.98
CA LEU A 59 -5.60 13.00 24.13
C LEU A 59 -6.26 14.21 23.47
N PHE A 60 -5.69 15.39 23.72
CA PHE A 60 -5.99 16.53 22.87
C PHE A 60 -5.32 16.36 21.50
N PRO A 61 -5.96 16.82 20.40
CA PRO A 61 -5.46 16.65 19.04
C PRO A 61 -4.01 17.10 18.81
N ASP A 62 -3.64 18.26 19.36
CA ASP A 62 -2.30 18.84 19.27
C ASP A 62 -1.25 17.98 20.00
N LYS A 63 -1.57 17.48 21.19
CA LYS A 63 -0.70 16.54 21.92
C LYS A 63 -0.56 15.21 21.17
N GLY A 64 -1.65 14.70 20.59
CA GLY A 64 -1.64 13.50 19.76
C GLY A 64 -0.76 13.67 18.52
N ALA A 65 -0.81 14.84 17.86
CA ALA A 65 -0.02 15.11 16.66
C ALA A 65 1.49 15.12 16.94
N ILE A 66 1.90 15.61 18.11
CA ILE A 66 3.30 15.51 18.57
C ILE A 66 3.70 14.03 18.69
N ARG A 67 2.89 13.20 19.38
CA ARG A 67 3.16 11.76 19.57
C ARG A 67 3.24 10.99 18.25
N VAL A 68 2.30 11.24 17.34
CA VAL A 68 2.29 10.63 16.00
C VAL A 68 3.52 11.04 15.22
N THR A 69 3.93 12.31 15.28
CA THR A 69 5.12 12.78 14.56
C THR A 69 6.41 12.15 15.10
N GLN A 70 6.52 12.01 16.42
CA GLN A 70 7.62 11.26 17.07
C GLN A 70 7.67 9.81 16.58
N LEU A 71 6.51 9.14 16.55
CA LEU A 71 6.38 7.76 16.07
C LEU A 71 6.79 7.63 14.60
N LEU A 72 6.27 8.49 13.72
CA LEU A 72 6.60 8.47 12.30
C LEU A 72 8.09 8.74 12.06
N HIS A 73 8.71 9.62 12.87
CA HIS A 73 10.14 9.85 12.85
C HIS A 73 10.93 8.57 13.21
N CYS A 74 10.56 7.89 14.30
CA CYS A 74 11.17 6.61 14.69
C CYS A 74 11.06 5.55 13.58
N LEU A 75 9.94 5.53 12.87
CA LEU A 75 9.63 4.54 11.84
C LEU A 75 10.13 4.95 10.44
N ASN A 76 10.84 6.08 10.33
CA ASN A 76 11.33 6.66 9.07
C ASN A 76 10.21 6.83 8.01
N LYS A 77 9.03 7.29 8.44
CA LYS A 77 7.87 7.56 7.58
C LYS A 77 7.74 9.07 7.33
N LYS A 78 8.42 9.56 6.29
CA LYS A 78 8.51 11.00 6.00
C LYS A 78 7.37 11.56 5.14
N ASP A 79 6.68 10.70 4.39
CA ASP A 79 5.68 11.11 3.40
C ASP A 79 4.24 11.08 3.93
N VAL A 80 4.07 10.94 5.25
CA VAL A 80 2.75 10.87 5.91
C VAL A 80 2.43 12.23 6.51
N PHE A 81 1.33 12.86 6.06
CA PHE A 81 0.88 14.13 6.65
C PHE A 81 0.30 13.91 8.05
N VAL A 82 0.52 14.86 8.96
CA VAL A 82 -0.07 14.86 10.31
C VAL A 82 -0.94 16.09 10.46
N GLY A 83 -2.22 15.92 10.80
CA GLY A 83 -3.20 17.01 10.89
C GLY A 83 -3.92 17.08 12.22
N VAL A 84 -4.20 18.30 12.69
CA VAL A 84 -4.84 18.56 13.98
C VAL A 84 -6.30 18.99 13.79
N GLY A 85 -7.21 18.24 14.41
CA GLY A 85 -8.64 18.54 14.50
C GLY A 85 -8.98 19.56 15.59
N ARG A 86 -10.26 19.89 15.70
CA ARG A 86 -10.75 20.78 16.77
C ARG A 86 -10.76 20.08 18.12
N LYS A 87 -10.54 20.86 19.18
CA LYS A 87 -10.81 20.43 20.57
C LYS A 87 -12.30 20.58 20.82
N THR A 88 -13.03 19.48 20.77
CA THR A 88 -14.50 19.48 20.81
C THR A 88 -15.06 19.03 22.16
N MET A 89 -14.27 18.34 22.98
CA MET A 89 -14.74 17.76 24.24
C MET A 89 -14.76 18.78 25.38
N TYR A 90 -15.94 18.95 26.00
CA TYR A 90 -16.08 19.75 27.23
C TYR A 90 -15.59 19.00 28.48
N THR A 91 -15.88 17.71 28.58
CA THR A 91 -15.49 16.87 29.72
C THR A 91 -14.44 15.86 29.28
N LYS A 92 -13.26 15.90 29.90
CA LYS A 92 -12.16 14.99 29.58
C LYS A 92 -12.48 13.57 30.07
N PRO A 93 -12.15 12.52 29.30
CA PRO A 93 -12.30 11.16 29.80
C PRO A 93 -11.35 10.91 30.97
N VAL A 94 -11.78 10.09 31.92
CA VAL A 94 -11.06 9.86 33.19
C VAL A 94 -9.65 9.30 32.99
N TRP A 95 -9.43 8.57 31.89
CA TRP A 95 -8.13 7.97 31.55
C TRP A 95 -7.16 8.92 30.83
N ARG A 96 -7.58 10.12 30.40
CA ARG A 96 -6.70 11.06 29.67
C ARG A 96 -5.43 11.38 30.45
N SER A 97 -5.54 11.59 31.77
CA SER A 97 -4.40 11.90 32.63
C SER A 97 -3.37 10.77 32.71
N PHE A 98 -3.82 9.52 32.58
CA PHE A 98 -2.96 8.35 32.48
C PHE A 98 -2.33 8.27 31.08
N ALA A 99 -3.13 8.38 30.02
CA ALA A 99 -2.67 8.31 28.64
C ALA A 99 -1.58 9.36 28.32
N GLU A 100 -1.71 10.58 28.86
CA GLU A 100 -0.68 11.64 28.70
C GLU A 100 0.71 11.22 29.20
N LYS A 101 0.77 10.32 30.19
CA LYS A 101 2.03 9.81 30.78
C LYS A 101 2.61 8.63 30.01
N VAL A 102 1.83 7.97 29.15
CA VAL A 102 2.30 6.79 28.40
C VAL A 102 3.18 7.26 27.23
N PRO A 103 4.45 6.88 27.18
CA PRO A 103 5.31 7.21 26.04
C PRO A 103 4.91 6.38 24.82
N TRP A 104 4.81 7.03 23.66
CA TRP A 104 4.70 6.34 22.36
C TRP A 104 6.08 5.96 21.81
N SER A 105 7.06 6.84 21.98
CA SER A 105 8.44 6.59 21.54
C SER A 105 9.45 7.48 22.26
N ASP A 106 10.71 7.07 22.21
CA ASP A 106 11.88 7.77 22.75
C ASP A 106 12.70 8.53 21.69
N CYS A 107 12.32 8.47 20.41
CA CYS A 107 13.10 9.14 19.37
C CYS A 107 13.00 10.67 19.52
N PRO A 108 14.14 11.37 19.52
CA PRO A 108 14.15 12.81 19.61
C PRO A 108 13.58 13.42 18.34
N ILE A 109 12.70 14.42 18.47
CA ILE A 109 12.44 15.35 17.37
C ILE A 109 13.43 16.50 17.54
N LYS A 110 14.17 16.83 16.47
CA LYS A 110 15.19 17.88 16.47
C LYS A 110 14.63 19.26 16.82
N ASP A 111 13.38 19.52 16.44
CA ASP A 111 12.71 20.80 16.63
C ASP A 111 11.45 20.63 17.50
N SER A 112 11.18 21.61 18.38
CA SER A 112 9.90 21.69 19.05
C SER A 112 8.82 22.01 18.00
N ILE A 113 8.02 21.02 17.62
CA ILE A 113 6.90 21.25 16.70
C ILE A 113 5.82 22.02 17.44
N THR A 114 5.61 23.28 17.06
CA THR A 114 4.64 24.18 17.69
C THR A 114 3.33 24.29 16.92
N GLU A 115 3.33 23.98 15.63
CA GLU A 115 2.17 24.14 14.76
C GLU A 115 1.98 22.93 13.85
N PHE A 116 0.71 22.57 13.65
CA PHE A 116 0.30 21.52 12.75
C PHE A 116 -0.78 22.06 11.80
N PRO A 117 -0.79 21.61 10.54
CA PRO A 117 -1.88 21.91 9.62
C PRO A 117 -3.23 21.38 10.14
N ASN A 118 -4.31 22.05 9.75
CA ASN A 118 -5.65 21.63 10.13
C ASN A 118 -6.03 20.29 9.45
N ALA A 119 -6.61 19.37 10.22
CA ALA A 119 -6.99 18.04 9.75
C ALA A 119 -7.89 18.09 8.51
N THR A 120 -8.93 18.92 8.51
CA THR A 120 -9.88 19.05 7.40
C THR A 120 -9.20 19.59 6.13
N GLN A 121 -8.24 20.50 6.25
CA GLN A 121 -7.49 21.00 5.09
C GLN A 121 -6.65 19.89 4.46
N ILE A 122 -5.96 19.07 5.26
CA ILE A 122 -5.18 17.93 4.77
C ILE A 122 -6.10 16.90 4.10
N ILE A 123 -7.20 16.55 4.75
CA ILE A 123 -8.16 15.56 4.24
C ILE A 123 -8.72 16.03 2.89
N ASN A 124 -9.20 17.27 2.79
CA ASN A 124 -9.74 17.80 1.53
C ASN A 124 -8.69 17.80 0.42
N LYS A 125 -7.46 18.25 0.69
CA LYS A 125 -6.37 18.21 -0.30
C LYS A 125 -6.14 16.80 -0.84
N ILE A 126 -6.09 15.80 0.04
CA ILE A 126 -5.88 14.40 -0.37
C ILE A 126 -7.07 13.89 -1.19
N LEU A 127 -8.31 14.17 -0.77
CA LEU A 127 -9.51 13.69 -1.46
C LEU A 127 -9.70 14.36 -2.83
N ASP A 128 -9.41 15.65 -2.96
CA ASP A 128 -9.52 16.38 -4.23
C ASP A 128 -8.59 15.79 -5.30
N GLU A 129 -7.37 15.40 -4.90
CA GLU A 129 -6.37 14.78 -5.78
C GLU A 129 -6.60 13.26 -6.01
N SER A 130 -7.58 12.66 -5.33
CA SER A 130 -7.83 11.23 -5.37
C SER A 130 -8.88 10.84 -6.42
N PRO A 131 -8.77 9.65 -7.04
CA PRO A 131 -9.86 9.07 -7.83
C PRO A 131 -11.14 8.86 -7.02
N LYS A 132 -12.27 8.61 -7.69
CA LYS A 132 -13.51 8.22 -7.02
C LYS A 132 -13.31 6.87 -6.30
N LYS A 133 -13.91 6.72 -5.11
CA LYS A 133 -13.90 5.48 -4.32
C LYS A 133 -12.51 4.84 -4.14
N SER A 134 -11.48 5.65 -3.90
CA SER A 134 -10.09 5.17 -3.77
C SER A 134 -9.48 5.30 -2.37
N ILE A 135 -10.08 6.09 -1.47
CA ILE A 135 -9.54 6.32 -0.12
C ILE A 135 -10.35 5.57 0.93
N THR A 136 -9.68 4.76 1.75
CA THR A 136 -10.28 4.14 2.95
C THR A 136 -9.92 4.96 4.18
N PHE A 137 -10.92 5.26 5.02
CA PHE A 137 -10.68 5.86 6.34
C PHE A 137 -10.57 4.76 7.39
N VAL A 138 -9.56 4.83 8.25
CA VAL A 138 -9.43 4.02 9.45
C VAL A 138 -9.59 4.95 10.65
N CYS A 139 -10.79 5.03 11.19
CA CYS A 139 -11.14 5.89 12.31
C CYS A 139 -11.03 5.09 13.62
N LEU A 140 -10.11 5.53 14.46
CA LEU A 140 -9.80 4.98 15.77
C LEU A 140 -10.39 5.84 16.90
N GLY A 141 -10.59 7.14 16.62
CA GLY A 141 -11.29 8.09 17.49
C GLY A 141 -12.72 8.42 17.04
N SER A 142 -13.19 9.61 17.41
CA SER A 142 -14.48 10.14 16.97
C SER A 142 -14.51 10.47 15.47
N LEU A 143 -15.69 10.63 14.88
CA LEU A 143 -15.84 10.94 13.44
C LEU A 143 -15.83 12.46 13.14
N SER A 144 -15.39 13.30 14.09
CA SER A 144 -15.46 14.77 14.01
C SER A 144 -14.70 15.36 12.83
N ASN A 145 -13.44 14.96 12.61
CA ASN A 145 -12.63 15.48 11.50
C ASN A 145 -13.26 15.17 10.13
N LEU A 146 -13.76 13.95 9.96
CA LEU A 146 -14.44 13.54 8.73
C LEU A 146 -15.78 14.27 8.56
N TYR A 147 -16.55 14.41 9.64
CA TYR A 147 -17.79 15.19 9.66
C TYR A 147 -17.54 16.63 9.18
N GLU A 148 -16.58 17.33 9.77
CA GLU A 148 -16.25 18.71 9.39
C GLU A 148 -15.79 18.81 7.94
N THR A 149 -14.99 17.84 7.49
CA THR A 149 -14.57 17.74 6.09
C THR A 149 -15.76 17.65 5.16
N LEU A 150 -16.73 16.77 5.43
CA LEU A 150 -17.90 16.60 4.57
C LEU A 150 -18.92 17.75 4.70
N MET A 151 -18.93 18.47 5.82
CA MET A 151 -19.72 19.70 5.94
C MET A 151 -19.15 20.83 5.07
N ILE A 152 -17.82 20.92 4.96
CA ILE A 152 -17.12 21.93 4.15
C ILE A 152 -17.12 21.54 2.67
N ASN A 153 -16.88 20.27 2.35
CA ASN A 153 -16.83 19.73 1.00
C ASN A 153 -17.66 18.44 0.88
N PRO A 154 -18.99 18.55 0.69
CA PRO A 154 -19.87 17.37 0.59
C PRO A 154 -19.48 16.41 -0.55
N THR A 155 -18.92 16.93 -1.65
CA THR A 155 -18.52 16.11 -2.81
C THR A 155 -17.35 15.17 -2.50
N ALA A 156 -16.58 15.45 -1.45
CA ALA A 156 -15.48 14.60 -1.00
C ALA A 156 -15.94 13.19 -0.61
N ALA A 157 -17.22 13.01 -0.26
CA ALA A 157 -17.82 11.69 0.02
C ALA A 157 -17.71 10.71 -1.16
N GLU A 158 -17.67 11.20 -2.42
CA GLU A 158 -17.51 10.35 -3.61
C GLU A 158 -16.13 9.69 -3.72
N LYS A 159 -15.13 10.26 -3.05
CA LYS A 159 -13.74 9.79 -3.04
C LYS A 159 -13.52 8.67 -2.03
N ILE A 160 -14.41 8.57 -1.03
CA ILE A 160 -14.32 7.63 0.08
C ILE A 160 -14.83 6.25 -0.36
N LYS A 161 -13.92 5.28 -0.36
CA LYS A 161 -14.18 3.86 -0.64
C LYS A 161 -15.01 3.23 0.48
N GLU A 162 -14.50 3.31 1.71
CA GLU A 162 -15.15 2.81 2.92
C GLU A 162 -14.55 3.47 4.17
N ILE A 163 -15.28 3.38 5.28
CA ILE A 163 -14.84 3.80 6.61
C ILE A 163 -14.76 2.55 7.48
N ILE A 164 -13.60 2.31 8.08
CA ILE A 164 -13.39 1.30 9.12
C ILE A 164 -13.34 2.06 10.43
N TRP A 165 -14.31 1.83 11.31
CA TRP A 165 -14.44 2.61 12.54
C TRP A 165 -14.43 1.70 13.76
N TYR A 166 -13.48 1.94 14.67
CA TYR A 166 -13.50 1.31 15.98
C TYR A 166 -14.55 1.98 16.86
N ASN A 167 -15.51 1.22 17.38
CA ASN A 167 -16.50 1.70 18.32
C ASN A 167 -17.10 0.51 19.10
N SER A 168 -18.43 0.43 19.28
CA SER A 168 -19.11 -0.65 19.99
C SER A 168 -20.22 -1.27 19.13
N ALA A 169 -20.66 -2.47 19.53
CA ALA A 169 -21.80 -3.16 18.92
C ALA A 169 -23.06 -2.28 18.92
N ASN A 170 -23.37 -1.71 20.09
CA ASN A 170 -24.39 -0.68 20.23
C ASN A 170 -23.73 0.69 20.01
N ILE A 171 -23.60 1.06 18.73
CA ILE A 171 -22.91 2.28 18.27
C ILE A 171 -23.12 3.49 19.18
N LYS A 172 -24.37 3.76 19.60
CA LYS A 172 -24.71 4.95 20.40
C LYS A 172 -24.16 4.96 21.84
N GLN A 173 -23.74 3.79 22.33
CA GLN A 173 -23.12 3.61 23.65
C GLN A 173 -21.60 3.53 23.58
N GLY A 174 -21.01 3.50 22.39
CA GLY A 174 -19.57 3.40 22.24
C GLY A 174 -18.87 4.73 22.52
N THR A 175 -17.69 4.66 23.13
CA THR A 175 -16.91 5.82 23.57
C THR A 175 -16.71 6.84 22.43
N ASN A 176 -16.26 6.37 21.27
CA ASN A 176 -15.97 7.22 20.11
C ASN A 176 -17.22 7.89 19.52
N TYR A 177 -18.39 7.25 19.64
CA TYR A 177 -19.67 7.90 19.34
C TYR A 177 -19.99 8.99 20.37
N THR A 178 -19.88 8.67 21.67
CA THR A 178 -20.29 9.57 22.75
C THR A 178 -19.45 10.84 22.85
N PHE A 179 -18.22 10.83 22.33
CA PHE A 179 -17.40 12.03 22.24
C PHE A 179 -18.01 13.05 21.27
N GLU A 180 -18.52 12.62 20.12
CA GLU A 180 -19.11 13.49 19.10
C GLU A 180 -20.36 12.87 18.43
N PRO A 181 -21.50 12.77 19.14
CA PRO A 181 -22.70 12.09 18.63
C PRO A 181 -23.24 12.71 17.34
N LYS A 182 -23.20 14.05 17.23
CA LYS A 182 -23.65 14.78 16.05
C LYS A 182 -22.84 14.42 14.81
N ALA A 183 -21.51 14.33 14.96
CA ALA A 183 -20.63 13.94 13.87
C ALA A 183 -20.89 12.49 13.44
N ALA A 184 -21.02 11.59 14.42
CA ALA A 184 -21.28 10.19 14.16
C ALA A 184 -22.63 9.97 13.47
N ASP A 185 -23.72 10.57 13.96
CA ASP A 185 -25.04 10.46 13.35
C ASP A 185 -25.05 10.98 11.90
N TYR A 186 -24.36 12.10 11.63
CA TYR A 186 -24.22 12.61 10.27
C TYR A 186 -23.49 11.61 9.36
N ILE A 187 -22.33 11.10 9.78
CA ILE A 187 -21.54 10.18 8.95
C ILE A 187 -22.27 8.86 8.72
N LEU A 188 -22.96 8.32 9.74
CA LEU A 188 -23.76 7.10 9.63
C LEU A 188 -24.94 7.25 8.66
N SER A 189 -25.41 8.48 8.42
CA SER A 189 -26.47 8.77 7.43
C SER A 189 -25.97 8.89 5.99
N GLN A 190 -24.65 8.97 5.77
CA GLN A 190 -24.10 9.14 4.42
C GLN A 190 -24.12 7.83 3.61
N PRO A 191 -24.20 7.89 2.28
CA PRO A 191 -24.11 6.73 1.39
C PRO A 191 -22.66 6.24 1.23
N ILE A 192 -21.98 5.99 2.34
CA ILE A 192 -20.60 5.53 2.43
C ILE A 192 -20.60 4.22 3.19
N LYS A 193 -19.91 3.19 2.66
CA LYS A 193 -19.79 1.91 3.34
C LYS A 193 -19.02 2.07 4.66
N ILE A 194 -19.61 1.64 5.77
CA ILE A 194 -19.01 1.72 7.11
C ILE A 194 -18.92 0.32 7.72
N LYS A 195 -17.74 -0.02 8.21
CA LYS A 195 -17.44 -1.24 8.97
C LYS A 195 -17.20 -0.85 10.42
N VAL A 196 -18.14 -1.18 11.31
CA VAL A 196 -17.99 -0.94 12.74
C VAL A 196 -17.33 -2.16 13.38
N ILE A 197 -16.14 -1.95 13.94
CA ILE A 197 -15.32 -2.96 14.61
C ILE A 197 -15.32 -2.68 16.11
N TYR A 198 -15.37 -3.73 16.92
CA TYR A 198 -15.33 -3.65 18.37
C TYR A 198 -14.79 -4.96 18.96
N ALA A 199 -14.33 -4.92 20.21
CA ALA A 199 -13.97 -6.15 20.93
C ALA A 199 -15.25 -6.90 21.35
N ILE A 200 -15.48 -8.10 20.82
CA ILE A 200 -16.69 -8.88 21.11
C ILE A 200 -16.61 -9.41 22.55
N ASN A 201 -17.71 -9.29 23.30
CA ASN A 201 -17.79 -9.80 24.66
C ASN A 201 -17.51 -11.32 24.70
N GLY A 202 -16.60 -11.74 25.58
CA GLY A 202 -16.13 -13.13 25.65
C GLY A 202 -15.07 -13.51 24.61
N LYS A 203 -14.70 -12.59 23.70
CA LYS A 203 -13.62 -12.78 22.71
C LYS A 203 -12.52 -11.73 22.81
N TYR A 204 -12.25 -11.26 24.02
CA TYR A 204 -11.19 -10.29 24.28
C TYR A 204 -9.82 -10.87 23.95
N ILE A 205 -8.96 -10.04 23.38
CA ILE A 205 -7.58 -10.39 23.05
C ILE A 205 -6.69 -9.51 23.90
N ASN A 206 -5.90 -10.13 24.77
CA ASN A 206 -4.91 -9.43 25.58
C ASN A 206 -3.50 -9.72 25.05
N TYR A 207 -2.62 -8.74 25.16
CA TYR A 207 -1.17 -8.91 25.06
C TYR A 207 -0.67 -9.65 26.30
N ASP A 208 -0.91 -10.96 26.33
CA ASP A 208 -0.37 -11.85 27.35
C ASP A 208 1.13 -12.07 27.15
N THR A 209 1.77 -12.68 28.17
CA THR A 209 3.21 -12.98 28.14
C THR A 209 3.62 -13.78 26.91
N THR A 210 2.75 -14.68 26.42
CA THR A 210 3.02 -15.48 25.22
C THR A 210 3.11 -14.60 23.98
N LEU A 211 2.11 -13.74 23.74
CA LEU A 211 2.10 -12.84 22.58
C LEU A 211 3.24 -11.82 22.66
N ILE A 212 3.50 -11.26 23.84
CA ILE A 212 4.61 -10.32 24.05
C ILE A 212 5.95 -10.99 23.73
N ASN A 213 6.19 -12.20 24.25
CA ASN A 213 7.42 -12.94 23.99
C ASN A 213 7.58 -13.27 22.50
N GLU A 214 6.49 -13.60 21.80
CA GLU A 214 6.55 -13.83 20.36
C GLU A 214 6.91 -12.54 19.60
N ILE A 215 6.32 -11.39 19.96
CA ILE A 215 6.64 -10.09 19.36
C ILE A 215 8.11 -9.73 19.60
N LYS A 216 8.65 -9.98 20.80
CA LYS A 216 10.07 -9.75 21.15
C LYS A 216 11.06 -10.48 20.24
N THR A 217 10.67 -11.60 19.63
CA THR A 217 11.53 -12.33 18.68
C THR A 217 11.69 -11.60 17.34
N ILE A 218 10.81 -10.64 17.03
CA ILE A 218 10.79 -9.93 15.76
C ILE A 218 11.72 -8.72 15.83
N LYS A 219 12.79 -8.73 15.03
CA LYS A 219 13.85 -7.72 15.06
C LYS A 219 13.56 -6.54 14.14
N ASN A 220 12.52 -5.76 14.44
CA ASN A 220 12.27 -4.47 13.78
C ASN A 220 11.77 -3.39 14.76
N LYS A 221 11.79 -2.14 14.31
CA LYS A 221 11.48 -0.98 15.16
C LYS A 221 10.03 -0.97 15.65
N GLN A 222 9.08 -1.43 14.84
CA GLN A 222 7.67 -1.55 15.20
C GLN A 222 7.46 -2.53 16.39
N ALA A 223 8.03 -3.73 16.29
CA ALA A 223 7.94 -4.74 17.33
C ALA A 223 8.61 -4.27 18.64
N GLN A 224 9.75 -3.58 18.53
CA GLN A 224 10.42 -2.95 19.67
C GLN A 224 9.53 -1.90 20.35
N LEU A 225 8.97 -0.96 19.59
CA LEU A 225 8.12 0.12 20.11
C LEU A 225 6.86 -0.42 20.80
N ILE A 226 6.18 -1.40 20.20
CA ILE A 226 5.02 -2.07 20.81
C ILE A 226 5.41 -2.74 22.12
N THR A 227 6.53 -3.47 22.14
CA THR A 227 7.01 -4.16 23.34
C THR A 227 7.32 -3.18 24.47
N GLN A 228 8.02 -2.08 24.16
CA GLN A 228 8.36 -1.04 25.15
C GLN A 228 7.11 -0.41 25.78
N GLN A 229 6.09 -0.11 24.97
CA GLN A 229 4.83 0.41 25.50
C GLN A 229 4.14 -0.63 26.41
N LEU A 230 4.08 -1.89 26.00
CA LEU A 230 3.45 -2.96 26.77
C LEU A 230 4.17 -3.23 28.11
N GLU A 231 5.50 -3.15 28.13
CA GLU A 231 6.29 -3.24 29.36
C GLU A 231 5.97 -2.09 30.32
N PHE A 232 5.93 -0.85 29.80
CA PHE A 232 5.52 0.32 30.58
C PHE A 232 4.12 0.15 31.18
N LEU A 233 3.15 -0.28 30.38
CA LEU A 233 1.77 -0.47 30.83
C LEU A 233 1.65 -1.59 31.88
N SER A 234 2.41 -2.68 31.72
CA SER A 234 2.42 -3.80 32.67
C SER A 234 2.94 -3.38 34.05
N MET A 235 3.89 -2.45 34.12
CA MET A 235 4.43 -1.92 35.38
C MET A 235 3.44 -1.02 36.14
N GLN A 236 2.41 -0.48 35.47
CA GLN A 236 1.41 0.42 36.07
C GLN A 236 0.22 -0.35 36.69
N ALA A 237 0.28 -1.69 36.77
CA ALA A 237 -0.75 -2.59 37.30
C ALA A 237 -2.15 -2.44 36.65
N ASN A 238 -2.25 -1.77 35.50
CA ASN A 238 -3.52 -1.53 34.83
C ASN A 238 -3.72 -2.51 33.66
N VAL A 239 -4.17 -3.71 34.01
CA VAL A 239 -4.34 -4.86 33.09
C VAL A 239 -5.29 -4.56 31.93
N SER A 240 -6.23 -3.61 32.11
CA SER A 240 -7.19 -3.23 31.06
C SER A 240 -6.52 -2.63 29.81
N HIS A 241 -5.40 -1.93 29.96
CA HIS A 241 -4.68 -1.31 28.83
C HIS A 241 -3.82 -2.30 28.01
N LEU A 242 -3.72 -3.56 28.46
CA LEU A 242 -3.13 -4.65 27.68
C LEU A 242 -4.16 -5.32 26.75
N GLN A 243 -5.42 -4.89 26.80
CA GLN A 243 -6.45 -5.35 25.89
C GLN A 243 -6.27 -4.72 24.51
N CYS A 244 -6.53 -5.52 23.49
CA CYS A 244 -6.64 -5.11 22.10
C CYS A 244 -8.02 -4.48 21.85
N TRP A 245 -7.99 -3.29 21.28
CA TRP A 245 -9.13 -2.51 20.81
C TRP A 245 -8.87 -2.10 19.36
N ASP A 246 -8.33 -0.90 19.12
CA ASP A 246 -8.07 -0.34 17.79
C ASP A 246 -7.20 -1.20 16.87
N GLU A 247 -6.36 -2.06 17.43
CA GLU A 247 -5.53 -2.99 16.67
C GLU A 247 -6.39 -3.97 15.86
N LEU A 248 -7.64 -4.22 16.26
CA LEU A 248 -8.60 -4.99 15.46
C LEU A 248 -8.86 -4.33 14.10
N CYS A 249 -8.84 -3.01 14.00
CA CYS A 249 -8.93 -2.31 12.71
C CYS A 249 -7.68 -2.59 11.85
N ALA A 250 -6.49 -2.59 12.44
CA ALA A 250 -5.26 -2.96 11.73
C ALA A 250 -5.29 -4.43 11.24
N ALA A 251 -5.79 -5.35 12.08
CA ALA A 251 -6.00 -6.74 11.69
C ALA A 251 -7.02 -6.88 10.55
N TYR A 252 -8.12 -6.11 10.57
CA TYR A 252 -9.10 -6.11 9.49
C TYR A 252 -8.52 -5.61 8.17
N VAL A 253 -7.74 -4.52 8.20
CA VAL A 253 -7.04 -4.01 7.02
C VAL A 253 -6.07 -5.05 6.46
N ALA A 254 -5.36 -5.77 7.33
CA ALA A 254 -4.39 -6.78 6.93
C ALA A 254 -5.03 -8.07 6.38
N ASN A 255 -6.12 -8.53 6.99
CA ASN A 255 -6.76 -9.79 6.68
C ASN A 255 -8.28 -9.72 6.90
N PRO A 256 -9.05 -9.11 5.98
CA PRO A 256 -10.49 -8.91 6.17
C PRO A 256 -11.29 -10.22 6.20
N LYS A 257 -10.72 -11.34 5.74
CA LYS A 257 -11.39 -12.65 5.65
C LYS A 257 -11.63 -13.33 7.00
N ILE A 258 -10.94 -12.91 8.06
CA ILE A 258 -11.10 -13.49 9.41
C ILE A 258 -12.21 -12.79 10.22
N PHE A 259 -12.89 -11.82 9.61
CA PHE A 259 -13.97 -11.06 10.21
C PHE A 259 -15.28 -11.31 9.45
N THR A 260 -16.34 -11.59 10.20
CA THR A 260 -17.70 -11.73 9.68
C THR A 260 -18.52 -10.52 10.11
N PHE A 261 -19.22 -9.89 9.18
CA PHE A 261 -20.07 -8.72 9.45
C PHE A 261 -21.54 -9.02 9.17
N LYS A 262 -22.43 -8.30 9.85
CA LYS A 262 -23.86 -8.26 9.54
C LYS A 262 -24.28 -6.85 9.14
N ASP A 263 -25.17 -6.75 8.19
CA ASP A 263 -25.81 -5.49 7.83
C ASP A 263 -26.68 -5.00 8.98
N LYS A 264 -26.72 -3.68 9.18
CA LYS A 264 -27.66 -3.06 10.12
C LYS A 264 -28.91 -2.65 9.33
N PRO A 265 -30.10 -3.25 9.57
CA PRO A 265 -31.28 -3.06 8.72
C PRO A 265 -31.71 -1.60 8.56
N GLU A 266 -31.55 -0.79 9.60
CA GLU A 266 -31.92 0.63 9.63
C GLU A 266 -30.96 1.55 8.86
N THR A 267 -29.75 1.07 8.54
CA THR A 267 -28.68 1.86 7.93
C THR A 267 -27.94 1.00 6.90
N PRO A 268 -28.38 0.98 5.61
CA PRO A 268 -27.96 -0.02 4.62
C PRO A 268 -26.47 0.02 4.25
N PHE A 269 -25.79 1.12 4.55
CA PHE A 269 -24.35 1.26 4.31
C PHE A 269 -23.49 0.86 5.51
N VAL A 270 -24.10 0.52 6.65
CA VAL A 270 -23.39 0.21 7.89
C VAL A 270 -23.44 -1.29 8.16
N GLN A 271 -22.25 -1.85 8.34
CA GLN A 271 -22.05 -3.24 8.69
C GLN A 271 -21.34 -3.31 10.03
N VAL A 272 -21.93 -4.04 10.97
CA VAL A 272 -21.39 -4.22 12.32
C VAL A 272 -20.74 -5.59 12.41
N LEU A 273 -19.55 -5.62 13.02
CA LEU A 273 -18.81 -6.85 13.26
C LEU A 273 -19.69 -7.85 14.02
N TYR A 274 -19.80 -9.07 13.50
CA TYR A 274 -20.56 -10.14 14.13
C TYR A 274 -19.63 -11.18 14.76
N ASP A 275 -18.52 -11.51 14.07
CA ASP A 275 -17.60 -12.52 14.58
C ASP A 275 -16.16 -12.38 14.07
N TYR A 276 -15.21 -12.90 14.84
CA TYR A 276 -13.82 -13.14 14.45
C TYR A 276 -13.19 -14.31 15.22
N ASP A 277 -12.09 -14.84 14.68
CA ASP A 277 -11.27 -15.88 15.32
C ASP A 277 -10.06 -15.24 16.04
N ILE A 278 -10.04 -15.37 17.38
CA ILE A 278 -8.97 -14.81 18.25
C ILE A 278 -7.59 -15.32 17.87
N THR A 279 -7.47 -16.62 17.54
CA THR A 279 -6.20 -17.23 17.17
C THR A 279 -5.70 -16.66 15.85
N GLN A 280 -6.59 -16.45 14.89
CA GLN A 280 -6.24 -15.83 13.61
C GLN A 280 -5.88 -14.35 13.76
N ILE A 281 -6.51 -13.61 14.67
CA ILE A 281 -6.13 -12.22 14.96
C ILE A 281 -4.71 -12.16 15.54
N ARG A 282 -4.40 -12.98 16.55
CA ARG A 282 -3.04 -13.07 17.12
C ARG A 282 -2.00 -13.41 16.05
N LYS A 283 -2.28 -14.42 15.22
CA LYS A 283 -1.43 -14.78 14.07
C LYS A 283 -1.28 -13.61 13.09
N THR A 284 -2.35 -12.85 12.85
CA THR A 284 -2.33 -11.69 11.97
C THR A 284 -1.38 -10.62 12.53
N PHE A 285 -1.44 -10.27 13.82
CA PHE A 285 -0.49 -9.30 14.40
C PHE A 285 0.98 -9.70 14.20
N ILE A 286 1.29 -10.98 14.44
CA ILE A 286 2.64 -11.50 14.22
C ILE A 286 3.02 -11.44 12.74
N GLN A 287 2.12 -11.77 11.82
CA GLN A 287 2.36 -11.67 10.38
C GLN A 287 2.54 -10.22 9.91
N ILE A 288 1.78 -9.27 10.47
CA ILE A 288 1.96 -7.85 10.22
C ILE A 288 3.38 -7.48 10.59
N LEU A 289 3.78 -7.74 11.84
CA LEU A 289 5.10 -7.37 12.35
C LEU A 289 6.24 -8.06 11.60
N LYS A 290 6.10 -9.33 11.24
CA LYS A 290 7.08 -10.05 10.40
C LYS A 290 7.09 -9.57 8.94
N GLY A 291 6.11 -8.78 8.51
CA GLY A 291 5.96 -8.37 7.11
C GLY A 291 5.56 -9.51 6.18
N THR A 292 4.94 -10.56 6.72
CA THR A 292 4.52 -11.78 6.01
C THR A 292 3.01 -11.86 5.81
N CYS A 293 2.27 -10.79 6.12
CA CYS A 293 0.84 -10.75 5.88
C CYS A 293 0.51 -11.09 4.44
N LYS A 294 -0.38 -12.06 4.32
CA LYS A 294 -0.89 -12.63 3.08
C LYS A 294 -1.83 -11.63 2.36
N GLN A 295 -1.29 -10.51 1.92
CA GLN A 295 -2.08 -9.39 1.41
C GLN A 295 -2.53 -9.64 -0.04
N ALA A 296 -3.85 -9.57 -0.27
CA ALA A 296 -4.43 -9.66 -1.61
C ALA A 296 -4.07 -8.40 -2.42
N SER A 297 -3.19 -8.56 -3.40
CA SER A 297 -2.80 -7.49 -4.34
C SER A 297 -3.01 -7.89 -5.82
N GLY A 298 -3.59 -9.07 -6.08
CA GLY A 298 -3.86 -9.54 -7.43
C GLY A 298 -5.33 -9.42 -7.84
N VAL A 299 -5.56 -9.36 -9.16
CA VAL A 299 -6.90 -9.31 -9.78
C VAL A 299 -7.64 -10.64 -9.62
N VAL A 300 -6.93 -11.74 -9.89
CA VAL A 300 -7.44 -13.12 -9.75
C VAL A 300 -6.77 -13.80 -8.57
N PHE A 301 -5.44 -13.71 -8.52
CA PHE A 301 -4.66 -14.32 -7.49
C PHE A 301 -4.75 -13.52 -6.19
N SER A 302 -5.20 -14.19 -5.13
CA SER A 302 -5.01 -13.63 -3.78
C SER A 302 -3.51 -13.48 -3.44
N GLN A 303 -2.65 -14.31 -4.04
CA GLN A 303 -1.19 -14.22 -4.01
C GLN A 303 -0.58 -14.81 -5.26
N PHE A 304 0.53 -14.23 -5.71
CA PHE A 304 1.29 -14.84 -6.80
C PHE A 304 1.86 -16.19 -6.35
N PRO A 305 1.65 -17.28 -7.11
CA PRO A 305 2.13 -18.59 -6.72
C PRO A 305 3.66 -18.64 -6.82
N THR A 306 4.32 -18.90 -5.68
CA THR A 306 5.78 -19.07 -5.58
C THR A 306 6.15 -20.40 -4.92
N ASP A 307 5.19 -21.31 -4.80
CA ASP A 307 5.39 -22.65 -4.23
C ASP A 307 6.15 -23.53 -5.23
N SER A 308 6.97 -24.46 -4.72
CA SER A 308 7.70 -25.43 -5.53
C SER A 308 6.81 -26.27 -6.43
N LEU A 309 5.54 -26.49 -6.07
CA LEU A 309 4.60 -27.26 -6.89
C LEU A 309 4.30 -26.61 -8.26
N TYR A 310 4.50 -25.29 -8.38
CA TYR A 310 4.09 -24.52 -9.56
C TYR A 310 5.25 -24.01 -10.41
N LEU A 311 6.50 -24.28 -10.03
CA LEU A 311 7.69 -23.75 -10.69
C LEU A 311 8.56 -24.89 -11.24
N GLN A 312 9.16 -24.65 -12.41
CA GLN A 312 10.21 -25.52 -12.95
C GLN A 312 11.46 -25.48 -12.06
N ASP A 313 12.19 -26.60 -11.98
CA ASP A 313 13.31 -26.78 -11.05
C ASP A 313 14.37 -25.68 -11.17
N ASP A 314 14.73 -25.29 -12.39
CA ASP A 314 15.76 -24.28 -12.66
C ASP A 314 15.39 -22.87 -12.19
N VAL A 315 14.10 -22.52 -12.23
CA VAL A 315 13.58 -21.26 -11.68
C VAL A 315 13.44 -21.37 -10.16
N LEU A 316 13.02 -22.54 -9.65
CA LEU A 316 12.88 -22.78 -8.22
C LEU A 316 14.22 -22.60 -7.48
N GLU A 317 15.33 -23.05 -8.08
CA GLU A 317 16.70 -22.90 -7.54
C GLU A 317 17.12 -21.44 -7.30
N ILE A 318 16.61 -20.50 -8.11
CA ILE A 318 16.98 -19.08 -8.02
C ILE A 318 15.87 -18.17 -7.47
N LYS A 319 14.65 -18.69 -7.32
CA LYS A 319 13.44 -17.96 -6.92
C LYS A 319 13.63 -17.09 -5.68
N ASP A 320 14.11 -17.69 -4.58
CA ASP A 320 14.23 -16.98 -3.30
C ASP A 320 15.29 -15.87 -3.40
N LYS A 321 16.41 -16.12 -4.10
CA LYS A 321 17.45 -15.11 -4.36
C LYS A 321 16.92 -13.96 -5.22
N LEU A 322 16.11 -14.25 -6.24
CA LEU A 322 15.48 -13.22 -7.07
C LEU A 322 14.51 -12.36 -6.28
N ILE A 323 13.63 -12.98 -5.50
CA ILE A 323 12.63 -12.27 -4.69
C ILE A 323 13.31 -11.43 -3.60
N GLU A 324 14.36 -11.96 -2.96
CA GLU A 324 15.15 -11.22 -1.97
C GLU A 324 15.86 -10.02 -2.59
N LYS A 325 16.52 -10.21 -3.73
CA LYS A 325 17.37 -9.18 -4.35
C LYS A 325 16.57 -8.13 -5.10
N TYR A 326 15.50 -8.53 -5.79
CA TYR A 326 14.77 -7.67 -6.72
C TYR A 326 13.29 -7.49 -6.38
N GLY A 327 12.75 -8.26 -5.43
CA GLY A 327 11.36 -8.15 -4.99
C GLY A 327 10.39 -9.01 -5.78
N LEU A 328 9.24 -9.27 -5.15
CA LEU A 328 8.18 -10.12 -5.71
C LEU A 328 7.56 -9.55 -6.98
N ASP A 329 7.46 -8.23 -7.13
CA ASP A 329 6.83 -7.61 -8.30
C ASP A 329 7.64 -7.83 -9.58
N GLU A 330 8.97 -7.76 -9.49
CA GLU A 330 9.85 -8.11 -10.62
C GLU A 330 9.78 -9.60 -10.93
N PHE A 331 9.81 -10.45 -9.89
CA PHE A 331 9.65 -11.90 -10.04
C PHE A 331 8.36 -12.24 -10.80
N LYS A 332 7.24 -11.71 -10.30
CA LYS A 332 5.91 -11.86 -10.90
C LYS A 332 5.86 -11.37 -12.34
N ALA A 333 6.39 -10.17 -12.62
CA ALA A 333 6.35 -9.59 -13.96
C ALA A 333 7.10 -10.45 -14.98
N ALA A 334 8.31 -10.90 -14.64
CA ALA A 334 9.10 -11.72 -15.54
C ALA A 334 8.54 -13.15 -15.72
N VAL A 335 7.98 -13.77 -14.66
CA VAL A 335 7.27 -15.06 -14.79
C VAL A 335 6.05 -14.89 -15.70
N LEU A 336 5.16 -13.94 -15.42
CA LEU A 336 3.95 -13.72 -16.23
C LEU A 336 4.28 -13.39 -17.69
N THR A 337 5.33 -12.61 -17.93
CA THR A 337 5.81 -12.34 -19.29
C THR A 337 6.26 -13.63 -19.96
N SER A 338 7.08 -14.45 -19.27
CA SER A 338 7.58 -15.71 -19.83
C SER A 338 6.47 -16.72 -20.14
N GLU A 339 5.46 -16.81 -19.27
CA GLU A 339 4.28 -17.67 -19.49
C GLU A 339 3.46 -17.22 -20.71
N ILE A 340 3.27 -15.90 -20.90
CA ILE A 340 2.61 -15.37 -22.11
C ILE A 340 3.44 -15.64 -23.36
N HIS A 341 4.77 -15.58 -23.25
CA HIS A 341 5.71 -15.83 -24.36
C HIS A 341 5.94 -17.31 -24.69
N ASN A 342 5.48 -18.24 -23.83
CA ASN A 342 5.80 -19.66 -23.87
C ASN A 342 7.31 -19.98 -23.83
N HIS A 343 8.16 -19.05 -23.39
CA HIS A 343 9.59 -19.26 -23.14
C HIS A 343 10.18 -18.17 -22.25
N LEU A 344 11.33 -18.45 -21.64
CA LEU A 344 12.05 -17.52 -20.77
C LEU A 344 13.21 -16.87 -21.55
N GLY A 345 12.99 -15.61 -21.96
CA GLY A 345 13.90 -14.84 -22.80
C GLY A 345 14.43 -13.57 -22.13
N ILE A 346 15.68 -13.21 -22.43
CA ILE A 346 16.38 -12.08 -21.78
C ILE A 346 15.72 -10.71 -22.04
N TYR A 347 15.28 -10.42 -23.27
CA TYR A 347 14.65 -9.13 -23.55
C TYR A 347 13.30 -8.97 -22.83
N SER A 348 12.53 -10.04 -22.66
CA SER A 348 11.31 -10.06 -21.85
C SER A 348 11.61 -9.73 -20.38
N ILE A 349 12.67 -10.31 -19.81
CA ILE A 349 13.13 -10.01 -18.44
C ILE A 349 13.60 -8.55 -18.31
N ILE A 350 14.38 -8.06 -19.28
CA ILE A 350 14.85 -6.66 -19.30
C ILE A 350 13.67 -5.70 -19.41
N GLY A 351 12.67 -6.02 -20.24
CA GLY A 351 11.43 -5.24 -20.33
C GLY A 351 10.68 -5.18 -19.00
N ALA A 352 10.55 -6.32 -18.31
CA ALA A 352 9.93 -6.38 -16.99
C ALA A 352 10.70 -5.52 -15.97
N LYS A 353 12.03 -5.65 -15.92
CA LYS A 353 12.90 -4.82 -15.07
C LYS A 353 12.77 -3.32 -15.41
N MET A 354 12.71 -2.97 -16.68
CA MET A 354 12.59 -1.59 -17.16
C MET A 354 11.27 -0.96 -16.74
N GLY A 355 10.16 -1.68 -16.88
CA GLY A 355 8.85 -1.17 -16.47
C GLY A 355 8.70 -1.05 -14.95
N ILE A 356 9.22 -2.00 -14.16
CA ILE A 356 9.31 -1.84 -12.70
C ILE A 356 10.11 -0.59 -12.34
N LYS A 357 11.29 -0.41 -12.95
CA LYS A 357 12.14 0.76 -12.70
C LYS A 357 11.44 2.08 -13.05
N ALA A 358 10.68 2.11 -14.15
CA ALA A 358 9.90 3.27 -14.55
C ALA A 358 8.81 3.63 -13.51
N MET A 359 8.08 2.63 -13.00
CA MET A 359 7.08 2.84 -11.96
C MET A 359 7.70 3.37 -10.67
N GLU A 360 8.86 2.84 -10.25
CA GLU A 360 9.60 3.32 -9.09
C GLU A 360 10.03 4.78 -9.24
N LEU A 361 10.59 5.15 -10.39
CA LEU A 361 11.07 6.52 -10.65
C LEU A 361 9.95 7.56 -10.72
N LEU A 362 8.79 7.18 -11.27
CA LEU A 362 7.64 8.07 -11.46
C LEU A 362 6.65 8.04 -10.29
N ASN A 363 6.86 7.15 -9.31
CA ASN A 363 5.89 6.83 -8.25
C ASN A 363 4.47 6.62 -8.83
N ALA A 364 4.39 5.90 -9.94
CA ALA A 364 3.17 5.75 -10.72
C ALA A 364 2.41 4.48 -10.33
N PRO A 365 1.06 4.51 -10.29
CA PRO A 365 0.28 3.30 -10.14
C PRO A 365 0.33 2.45 -11.41
N ASN A 366 -0.06 1.18 -11.30
CA ASN A 366 -0.24 0.31 -12.46
C ASN A 366 -1.26 0.93 -13.44
N THR A 367 -1.16 0.60 -14.72
CA THR A 367 -2.13 0.99 -15.77
C THR A 367 -2.28 2.53 -15.92
N ALA A 368 -1.24 3.31 -15.63
CA ALA A 368 -1.30 4.78 -15.67
C ALA A 368 -0.16 5.47 -16.43
N ILE A 369 0.90 4.75 -16.83
CA ILE A 369 2.06 5.32 -17.50
C ILE A 369 1.82 5.35 -19.01
N ASN A 370 2.05 6.48 -19.66
CA ASN A 370 2.13 6.54 -21.12
C ASN A 370 3.56 6.17 -21.58
N ILE A 371 3.66 5.23 -22.50
CA ILE A 371 4.90 4.58 -22.89
C ILE A 371 5.10 4.73 -24.40
N LYS A 372 6.29 5.21 -24.77
CA LYS A 372 6.80 5.13 -26.14
C LYS A 372 8.05 4.24 -26.14
N SER A 373 7.92 3.01 -26.62
CA SER A 373 9.03 2.05 -26.73
C SER A 373 9.76 2.18 -28.05
N PHE A 374 11.09 1.98 -28.02
CA PHE A 374 11.97 1.97 -29.19
C PHE A 374 12.46 0.56 -29.53
N ALA A 375 11.87 -0.49 -28.95
CA ALA A 375 12.27 -1.87 -29.20
C ALA A 375 11.79 -2.43 -30.55
N GLY A 376 11.01 -1.65 -31.32
CA GLY A 376 10.39 -2.09 -32.57
C GLY A 376 9.40 -3.24 -32.37
N ASN A 377 9.05 -3.89 -33.48
CA ASN A 377 8.06 -4.98 -33.55
C ASN A 377 8.64 -6.30 -34.11
N THR A 378 9.97 -6.40 -34.18
CA THR A 378 10.67 -7.59 -34.69
C THR A 378 11.49 -8.26 -33.58
N PRO A 379 11.30 -9.58 -33.33
CA PRO A 379 12.11 -10.33 -32.38
C PRO A 379 13.60 -10.38 -32.76
N PRO A 380 14.51 -10.54 -31.78
CA PRO A 380 14.23 -10.77 -30.37
C PRO A 380 14.03 -9.48 -29.55
N LEU A 381 14.33 -8.31 -30.12
CA LEU A 381 14.30 -7.03 -29.39
C LEU A 381 12.88 -6.65 -28.99
N SER A 382 11.89 -6.87 -29.85
CA SER A 382 10.49 -6.50 -29.57
C SER A 382 9.88 -7.19 -28.35
N CYS A 383 10.44 -8.33 -27.90
CA CYS A 383 10.02 -9.02 -26.67
C CYS A 383 10.18 -8.15 -25.41
N LEU A 384 11.01 -7.10 -25.49
CA LEU A 384 11.12 -6.09 -24.45
C LEU A 384 9.79 -5.35 -24.20
N ASN A 385 8.97 -5.16 -25.23
CA ASN A 385 7.68 -4.49 -25.12
C ASN A 385 6.71 -5.27 -24.22
N ASP A 386 6.73 -6.59 -24.30
CA ASP A 386 5.84 -7.46 -23.52
C ASP A 386 6.19 -7.41 -22.03
N GLY A 387 7.49 -7.44 -21.71
CA GLY A 387 7.97 -7.24 -20.35
C GLY A 387 7.55 -5.88 -19.79
N ILE A 388 7.68 -4.80 -20.58
CA ILE A 388 7.22 -3.46 -20.19
C ILE A 388 5.70 -3.46 -19.95
N MET A 389 4.93 -4.06 -20.85
CA MET A 389 3.48 -4.11 -20.77
C MET A 389 3.02 -4.85 -19.51
N VAL A 390 3.58 -6.03 -19.24
CA VAL A 390 3.21 -6.86 -18.08
C VAL A 390 3.59 -6.20 -16.76
N SER A 391 4.79 -5.62 -16.68
CA SER A 391 5.28 -4.97 -15.46
C SER A 391 4.52 -3.68 -15.13
N THR A 392 4.15 -2.88 -16.12
CA THR A 392 3.46 -1.59 -15.90
C THR A 392 1.93 -1.68 -15.95
N GLY A 393 1.39 -2.76 -16.51
CA GLY A 393 -0.02 -2.87 -16.88
C GLY A 393 -0.45 -1.90 -18.00
N SER A 394 0.47 -1.17 -18.62
CA SER A 394 0.16 -0.17 -19.63
C SER A 394 0.01 -0.85 -21.00
N THR A 395 -1.23 -1.21 -21.34
CA THR A 395 -1.52 -1.99 -22.55
C THR A 395 -1.89 -1.12 -23.74
N PRO A 396 -1.77 -1.64 -24.98
CA PRO A 396 -2.32 -0.98 -26.16
C PRO A 396 -3.84 -0.75 -26.07
N ALA A 397 -4.59 -1.63 -25.39
CA ALA A 397 -6.03 -1.48 -25.20
C ALA A 397 -6.41 -0.23 -24.39
N TYR A 398 -5.55 0.19 -23.46
CA TYR A 398 -5.70 1.46 -22.74
C TYR A 398 -5.08 2.65 -23.47
N ASN A 399 -4.56 2.47 -24.70
CA ASN A 399 -3.82 3.47 -25.47
C ASN A 399 -2.61 4.04 -24.71
N LEU A 400 -1.98 3.20 -23.88
CA LEU A 400 -0.85 3.59 -23.03
C LEU A 400 0.51 3.12 -23.56
N LEU A 401 0.56 2.22 -24.54
CA LEU A 401 1.81 1.73 -25.13
C LEU A 401 1.83 1.99 -26.64
N LYS A 402 2.83 2.76 -27.08
CA LYS A 402 3.14 3.01 -28.49
C LYS A 402 4.52 2.47 -28.82
N ILE A 403 4.64 1.81 -29.97
CA ILE A 403 5.89 1.21 -30.45
C ILE A 403 6.44 2.07 -31.59
N ASP A 404 7.67 2.54 -31.43
CA ASP A 404 8.45 3.21 -32.45
C ASP A 404 9.33 2.19 -33.18
N THR A 405 9.28 2.23 -34.52
CA THR A 405 10.02 1.32 -35.40
C THR A 405 11.10 2.03 -36.22
N THR A 406 11.38 3.31 -35.93
CA THR A 406 12.33 4.14 -36.73
C THR A 406 13.77 3.99 -36.26
N GLN A 407 14.02 4.04 -34.96
CA GLN A 407 15.34 3.89 -34.36
C GLN A 407 15.30 2.82 -33.27
N LEU A 408 15.78 1.62 -33.61
CA LEU A 408 15.68 0.45 -32.75
C LEU A 408 16.74 0.48 -31.64
N TYR A 409 16.29 0.44 -30.40
CA TYR A 409 17.16 0.31 -29.22
C TYR A 409 16.35 -0.24 -28.03
N PRO A 410 16.95 -1.03 -27.12
CA PRO A 410 16.30 -1.46 -25.87
C PRO A 410 16.09 -0.27 -24.93
N SER A 411 15.14 0.60 -25.26
CA SER A 411 14.78 1.80 -24.49
C SER A 411 13.32 2.15 -24.66
N ALA A 412 12.80 2.92 -23.71
CA ALA A 412 11.47 3.49 -23.77
C ALA A 412 11.40 4.82 -23.00
N ILE A 413 10.49 5.70 -23.42
CA ILE A 413 10.09 6.89 -22.67
C ILE A 413 8.81 6.54 -21.90
N PHE A 414 8.81 6.87 -20.62
CA PHE A 414 7.72 6.65 -19.68
C PHE A 414 7.27 8.01 -19.13
N CYS A 415 5.98 8.30 -19.21
CA CYS A 415 5.41 9.56 -18.74
C CYS A 415 4.24 9.30 -17.80
N PHE A 416 4.23 9.98 -16.65
CA PHE A 416 3.12 10.00 -15.71
C PHE A 416 2.97 11.41 -15.13
N LYS A 417 1.74 11.96 -15.18
CA LYS A 417 1.47 13.37 -14.86
C LYS A 417 2.41 14.29 -15.66
N ASN A 418 3.15 15.17 -14.98
CA ASN A 418 4.04 16.16 -15.59
C ASN A 418 5.51 15.71 -15.60
N GLN A 419 5.78 14.40 -15.46
CA GLN A 419 7.14 13.85 -15.41
C GLN A 419 7.31 12.79 -16.49
N CYS A 420 8.44 12.87 -17.20
CA CYS A 420 8.85 11.89 -18.19
C CYS A 420 10.30 11.46 -17.95
N VAL A 421 10.56 10.16 -18.11
CA VAL A 421 11.91 9.59 -18.05
C VAL A 421 12.13 8.68 -19.26
N LYS A 422 13.29 8.79 -19.89
CA LYS A 422 13.78 7.81 -20.85
C LYS A 422 14.68 6.83 -20.10
N ILE A 423 14.40 5.55 -20.24
CA ILE A 423 15.22 4.47 -19.68
C ILE A 423 15.78 3.68 -20.84
N SER A 424 17.11 3.51 -20.87
CA SER A 424 17.84 2.82 -21.93
C SER A 424 18.73 1.75 -21.33
N LEU A 425 18.76 0.53 -21.89
CA LEU A 425 19.74 -0.47 -21.50
C LEU A 425 21.14 0.01 -21.87
N LYS A 426 22.09 -0.11 -20.94
CA LYS A 426 23.50 0.25 -21.18
C LYS A 426 24.07 -0.48 -22.40
N LYS A 427 24.84 0.25 -23.21
CA LYS A 427 25.34 -0.22 -24.51
C LYS A 427 26.18 -1.51 -24.38
N GLU A 428 27.07 -1.57 -23.41
CA GLU A 428 27.94 -2.73 -23.17
C GLU A 428 27.15 -4.00 -22.82
N ILE A 429 26.01 -3.86 -22.13
CA ILE A 429 25.13 -4.98 -21.79
C ILE A 429 24.36 -5.43 -23.03
N PHE A 430 23.83 -4.47 -23.80
CA PHE A 430 23.12 -4.76 -25.04
C PHE A 430 24.02 -5.49 -26.05
N GLU A 431 25.25 -5.03 -26.25
CA GLU A 431 26.23 -5.65 -27.15
C GLU A 431 26.61 -7.06 -26.69
N ARG A 432 26.80 -7.28 -25.38
CA ARG A 432 27.04 -8.61 -24.81
C ARG A 432 25.89 -9.57 -25.10
N ILE A 433 24.65 -9.16 -24.85
CA ILE A 433 23.45 -10.00 -25.07
C ILE A 433 23.28 -10.31 -26.56
N ALA A 434 23.45 -9.31 -27.43
CA ALA A 434 23.37 -9.50 -28.87
C ALA A 434 24.43 -10.51 -29.36
N LYS A 435 25.66 -10.43 -28.83
CA LYS A 435 26.73 -11.40 -29.12
C LYS A 435 26.36 -12.81 -28.65
N ASP A 436 25.91 -12.98 -27.40
CA ASP A 436 25.54 -14.29 -26.86
C ASP A 436 24.43 -14.96 -27.67
N LEU A 437 23.43 -14.18 -28.12
CA LEU A 437 22.36 -14.69 -28.98
C LEU A 437 22.86 -15.06 -30.38
N ASN A 438 23.72 -14.25 -30.99
CA ASN A 438 24.31 -14.56 -32.29
C ASN A 438 25.18 -15.82 -32.23
N ASP A 439 26.00 -15.96 -31.19
CA ASP A 439 26.84 -17.15 -30.98
C ASP A 439 25.98 -18.41 -30.78
N ALA A 440 24.80 -18.29 -30.15
CA ALA A 440 23.86 -19.39 -30.01
C ALA A 440 23.24 -19.82 -31.36
N VAL A 441 22.85 -18.87 -32.20
CA VAL A 441 22.30 -19.14 -33.54
C VAL A 441 23.36 -19.77 -34.47
N LEU A 442 24.63 -19.38 -34.33
CA LEU A 442 25.73 -19.99 -35.09
C LEU A 442 26.04 -21.43 -34.65
N ARG A 443 25.77 -21.78 -33.38
CA ARG A 443 26.05 -23.12 -32.82
C ARG A 443 24.88 -24.09 -32.93
N PHE A 444 23.64 -23.58 -32.90
CA PHE A 444 22.43 -24.38 -32.79
C PHE A 444 21.38 -23.91 -33.80
N SER A 445 20.59 -24.85 -34.33
CA SER A 445 19.39 -24.47 -35.11
C SER A 445 18.36 -23.80 -34.20
N LEU A 446 17.69 -22.74 -34.69
CA LEU A 446 16.56 -22.09 -34.00
C LEU A 446 15.41 -23.05 -33.67
N SER A 447 15.30 -24.16 -34.39
CA SER A 447 14.31 -25.20 -34.17
C SER A 447 14.74 -26.28 -33.16
N SER A 448 15.95 -26.18 -32.60
CA SER A 448 16.51 -27.23 -31.73
C SER A 448 16.27 -26.94 -30.25
N ASP A 449 15.99 -27.99 -29.48
CA ASP A 449 15.88 -27.90 -28.02
C ASP A 449 17.19 -27.41 -27.38
N ALA A 450 18.34 -27.71 -28.01
CA ALA A 450 19.64 -27.25 -27.55
C ALA A 450 19.75 -25.71 -27.57
N TYR A 451 19.22 -25.05 -28.61
CA TYR A 451 19.15 -23.59 -28.68
C TYR A 451 18.30 -23.03 -27.54
N TRP A 452 17.09 -23.57 -27.35
CA TRP A 452 16.16 -23.07 -26.33
C TRP A 452 16.63 -23.31 -24.91
N ASN A 453 17.27 -24.46 -24.64
CA ASN A 453 17.91 -24.75 -23.37
C ASN A 453 19.08 -23.78 -23.09
N TYR A 454 19.86 -23.43 -24.12
CA TYR A 454 20.93 -22.43 -23.99
C TYR A 454 20.36 -21.04 -23.68
N VAL A 455 19.36 -20.59 -24.44
CA VAL A 455 18.70 -19.29 -24.23
C VAL A 455 18.08 -19.20 -22.84
N ARG A 456 17.35 -20.24 -22.40
CA ARG A 456 16.74 -20.30 -21.08
C ARG A 456 17.79 -20.21 -19.97
N LYS A 457 18.85 -21.01 -20.06
CA LYS A 457 19.96 -20.99 -19.08
C LYS A 457 20.59 -19.59 -18.99
N LYS A 458 20.89 -18.97 -20.14
CA LYS A 458 21.47 -17.62 -20.17
C LYS A 458 20.54 -16.56 -19.61
N ALA A 459 19.26 -16.63 -19.93
CA ALA A 459 18.29 -15.69 -19.41
C ALA A 459 18.10 -15.83 -17.87
N ILE A 460 18.15 -17.05 -17.32
CA ILE A 460 18.15 -17.30 -15.86
C ILE A 460 19.41 -16.72 -15.19
N GLU A 461 20.60 -16.95 -15.77
CA GLU A 461 21.87 -16.38 -15.28
C GLU A 461 21.81 -14.85 -15.25
N ASP A 462 21.39 -14.24 -16.36
CA ASP A 462 21.30 -12.78 -16.48
C ASP A 462 20.21 -12.20 -15.59
N TRP A 463 19.08 -12.88 -15.40
CA TRP A 463 18.03 -12.41 -14.49
C TRP A 463 18.57 -12.21 -13.08
N LEU A 464 19.39 -13.16 -12.60
CA LEU A 464 20.00 -13.12 -11.28
C LEU A 464 21.10 -12.04 -11.17
N GLN A 465 21.88 -11.85 -12.23
CA GLN A 465 23.05 -10.96 -12.23
C GLN A 465 22.70 -9.49 -12.51
N LEU A 466 21.81 -9.22 -13.46
CA LEU A 466 21.48 -7.89 -13.95
C LEU A 466 20.54 -7.15 -12.99
N ASN A 467 21.11 -6.25 -12.19
CA ASN A 467 20.36 -5.41 -11.27
C ASN A 467 19.70 -4.23 -12.01
N ARG A 468 18.36 -4.11 -11.92
CA ARG A 468 17.60 -3.01 -12.56
C ARG A 468 18.07 -1.61 -12.18
N ASP A 469 18.71 -1.45 -11.02
CA ASP A 469 19.27 -0.17 -10.58
C ASP A 469 20.62 0.18 -11.23
N ALA A 470 21.28 -0.80 -11.86
CA ALA A 470 22.63 -0.66 -12.40
C ALA A 470 22.72 -0.79 -13.92
N ILE A 471 21.76 -1.46 -14.56
CA ILE A 471 21.83 -1.80 -16.00
C ILE A 471 21.26 -0.74 -16.94
N PHE A 472 20.56 0.26 -16.41
CA PHE A 472 19.91 1.29 -17.21
C PHE A 472 20.59 2.65 -17.10
N GLU A 473 20.60 3.38 -18.21
CA GLU A 473 20.81 4.83 -18.26
C GLU A 473 19.46 5.53 -18.17
N ILE A 474 19.37 6.56 -17.33
CA ILE A 474 18.13 7.28 -17.04
C ILE A 474 18.31 8.75 -17.42
N GLU A 475 17.51 9.22 -18.38
CA GLU A 475 17.45 10.63 -18.79
C GLU A 475 16.09 11.22 -18.40
N LYS A 476 16.07 12.36 -17.68
CA LYS A 476 14.83 13.13 -17.49
C LYS A 476 14.49 13.87 -18.78
N LYS A 477 13.20 13.93 -19.13
CA LYS A 477 12.69 14.65 -20.32
C LYS A 477 11.88 15.87 -19.94
#